data_AF-A0A962UV52-F1
#
_entry.id   AF-A0A962UV52-F1
#
_cell.length_a   1.000
_cell.length_b   1.000
_cell.length_c   1.000
_cell.angle_alpha   90.00
_cell.angle_beta   90.00
_cell.angle_gamma   90.00
#
_symmetry.space_group_name_H-M   'P 1'
#
loop_
_entity.id
_entity.type
_entity.pdbx_description
1 polymer ?
#
loop_
_entity_poly.entity_id
_entity_poly.type
_entity_poly.pdbx_seq_one_letter_code
_entity_poly.pdbx_strand_id
1 'polypeptide(L)'
;MQNTLLTGPGWQLENSHLSFDGNALLLQAERVRLRQPAITFEQVQLQCQTVLVTQTEWRCEQAEFSAQMAAQPVRGAFNVSYRPDSGELLLETSRLRWGKNQLALHLQTVGTRWQLELDVQSLALAELIRLLPEADGIVATLNGQLVGQLQLRGTAAQLEQAQWQLRPSALSFSSADGQYASEQLGGMLSGRWRNGGQTQVELKLQTGQLLLQPLFWDFSQSQ
;
A
#
# COMPACT_ATOMS: atom_id res chain seq x y z
N MET A 1 -28.41 5.28 -15.17
CA MET A 1 -27.34 5.63 -14.22
C MET A 1 -26.38 6.56 -14.96
N GLN A 2 -26.13 7.76 -14.45
CA GLN A 2 -25.21 8.71 -15.09
C GLN A 2 -23.77 8.24 -14.81
N ASN A 3 -22.95 8.07 -15.86
CA ASN A 3 -21.52 7.79 -15.71
C ASN A 3 -20.83 9.06 -15.24
N THR A 4 -20.69 9.24 -13.92
CA THR A 4 -19.89 10.31 -13.36
C THR A 4 -18.42 9.87 -13.33
N LEU A 5 -17.60 10.56 -14.12
CA LEU A 5 -16.15 10.41 -14.10
C LEU A 5 -15.55 11.58 -13.29
N LEU A 6 -14.94 11.28 -12.16
CA LEU A 6 -14.16 12.26 -11.39
C LEU A 6 -12.68 11.96 -11.57
N THR A 7 -11.88 12.99 -11.81
CA THR A 7 -10.43 12.84 -12.01
C THR A 7 -9.67 13.87 -11.21
N GLY A 8 -8.54 13.47 -10.66
CA GLY A 8 -7.56 14.37 -10.08
C GLY A 8 -6.13 14.01 -10.48
N PRO A 9 -5.14 14.74 -9.96
CA PRO A 9 -3.74 14.43 -10.22
C PRO A 9 -3.39 13.03 -9.71
N GLY A 10 -3.18 12.10 -10.64
CA GLY A 10 -2.76 10.73 -10.32
C GLY A 10 -3.89 9.77 -9.95
N TRP A 11 -5.16 10.18 -9.95
CA TRP A 11 -6.29 9.30 -9.65
C TRP A 11 -7.51 9.53 -10.55
N GLN A 12 -8.35 8.49 -10.66
CA GLN A 12 -9.59 8.50 -11.43
C GLN A 12 -10.65 7.65 -10.71
N LEU A 13 -11.86 8.18 -10.62
CA LEU A 13 -13.07 7.58 -10.05
C LEU A 13 -14.08 7.38 -11.17
N GLU A 14 -14.47 6.13 -11.44
CA GLU A 14 -15.45 5.77 -12.47
C GLU A 14 -16.78 5.37 -11.82
N ASN A 15 -17.88 5.85 -12.40
CA ASN A 15 -19.25 5.56 -11.98
C ASN A 15 -19.46 5.83 -10.49
N SER A 16 -19.08 7.05 -10.08
CA SER A 16 -19.16 7.46 -8.69
C SER A 16 -20.50 8.09 -8.32
N HIS A 17 -20.91 7.86 -7.06
CA HIS A 17 -22.02 8.51 -6.41
C HIS A 17 -21.55 9.04 -5.05
N LEU A 18 -21.76 10.33 -4.83
CA LEU A 18 -21.50 10.99 -3.55
C LEU A 18 -22.83 11.50 -3.01
N SER A 19 -23.15 11.14 -1.78
CA SER A 19 -24.29 11.67 -1.05
C SER A 19 -23.83 12.22 0.30
N PHE A 20 -24.40 13.36 0.67
CA PHE A 20 -24.19 14.03 1.95
C PHE A 20 -25.52 14.63 2.38
N ASP A 21 -25.99 14.27 3.58
CA ASP A 21 -27.29 14.74 4.11
C ASP A 21 -27.15 15.83 5.19
N GLY A 22 -25.93 16.31 5.43
CA GLY A 22 -25.60 17.24 6.51
C GLY A 22 -24.85 16.57 7.66
N ASN A 23 -25.06 15.28 7.89
CA ASN A 23 -24.45 14.54 9.00
C ASN A 23 -23.77 13.24 8.57
N ALA A 24 -24.20 12.61 7.48
CA ALA A 24 -23.63 11.37 6.97
C ALA A 24 -23.08 11.58 5.55
N LEU A 25 -21.96 10.92 5.25
CA LEU A 25 -21.35 10.90 3.93
C LEU A 25 -21.30 9.47 3.41
N LEU A 26 -21.75 9.27 2.17
CA LEU A 26 -21.54 8.02 1.45
C LEU A 26 -20.92 8.34 0.09
N LEU A 27 -19.73 7.80 -0.13
CA LEU A 27 -19.07 7.75 -1.44
C LEU A 27 -19.09 6.30 -1.91
N GLN A 28 -19.62 6.09 -3.10
CA GLN A 28 -19.56 4.82 -3.82
C GLN A 28 -18.92 5.06 -5.19
N ALA A 29 -18.13 4.10 -5.66
CA ALA A 29 -17.60 4.11 -7.01
C ALA A 29 -17.38 2.68 -7.49
N GLU A 30 -17.65 2.44 -8.77
CA GLU A 30 -17.38 1.12 -9.36
C GLU A 30 -15.88 0.85 -9.41
N ARG A 31 -15.09 1.87 -9.76
CA ARG A 31 -13.63 1.74 -9.90
C ARG A 31 -12.90 3.00 -9.47
N VAL A 32 -11.81 2.82 -8.73
CA VAL A 32 -10.78 3.84 -8.48
C VAL A 32 -9.47 3.36 -9.09
N ARG A 33 -8.84 4.20 -9.90
CA ARG A 33 -7.50 3.95 -10.44
C ARG A 33 -6.52 4.96 -9.89
N LEU A 34 -5.42 4.47 -9.35
CA LEU A 34 -4.21 5.24 -9.04
C LEU A 34 -3.23 5.04 -10.21
N ARG A 35 -2.63 6.13 -10.69
CA ARG A 35 -1.68 6.08 -11.81
C ARG A 35 -0.28 5.68 -11.37
N GLN A 36 0.14 6.11 -10.18
CA GLN A 36 1.47 5.82 -9.62
C GLN A 36 1.37 5.65 -8.09
N PRO A 37 1.61 4.42 -7.57
CA PRO A 37 1.72 3.16 -8.32
C PRO A 37 0.42 2.85 -9.09
N ALA A 38 0.54 2.05 -10.16
CA ALA A 38 -0.61 1.61 -10.95
C ALA A 38 -1.44 0.60 -10.15
N ILE A 39 -2.46 1.09 -9.44
CA ILE A 39 -3.34 0.28 -8.60
C ILE A 39 -4.79 0.55 -8.98
N THR A 40 -5.58 -0.51 -9.05
CA THR A 40 -7.03 -0.41 -9.28
C THR A 40 -7.77 -1.00 -8.09
N PHE A 41 -8.69 -0.21 -7.53
CA PHE A 41 -9.70 -0.68 -6.60
C PHE A 41 -11.04 -0.79 -7.32
N GLU A 42 -11.80 -1.82 -7.03
CA GLU A 42 -13.15 -2.03 -7.54
C GLU A 42 -14.15 -2.04 -6.39
N GLN A 43 -15.43 -1.77 -6.69
CA GLN A 43 -16.52 -1.78 -5.71
C GLN A 43 -16.21 -0.94 -4.47
N VAL A 44 -15.72 0.27 -4.70
CA VAL A 44 -15.26 1.16 -3.64
C VAL A 44 -16.47 1.76 -2.93
N GLN A 45 -16.48 1.62 -1.61
CA GLN A 45 -17.45 2.26 -0.74
C GLN A 45 -16.72 2.86 0.46
N LEU A 46 -17.01 4.13 0.73
CA LEU A 46 -16.60 4.83 1.93
C LEU A 46 -17.85 5.42 2.58
N GLN A 47 -18.11 5.04 3.82
CA GLN A 47 -19.27 5.48 4.57
C GLN A 47 -18.83 6.14 5.88
N CYS A 48 -19.25 7.38 6.07
CA CYS A 48 -19.15 8.08 7.33
C CYS A 48 -20.55 8.27 7.91
N GLN A 49 -20.82 7.68 9.08
CA GLN A 49 -22.13 7.86 9.73
C GLN A 49 -22.31 9.25 10.34
N THR A 50 -21.21 9.84 10.82
CA THR A 50 -21.21 11.15 11.47
C THR A 50 -20.03 11.98 10.98
N VAL A 51 -20.31 13.01 10.20
CA VAL A 51 -19.37 14.03 9.75
C VAL A 51 -19.57 15.26 10.61
N LEU A 52 -18.54 15.66 11.33
CA LEU A 52 -18.50 16.95 12.01
C LEU A 52 -18.01 18.00 11.01
N VAL A 53 -18.87 18.94 10.65
CA VAL A 53 -18.52 20.05 9.76
C VAL A 53 -18.49 21.34 10.57
N THR A 54 -17.32 21.97 10.63
CA THR A 54 -17.12 23.32 11.18
C THR A 54 -16.58 24.25 10.09
N GLN A 55 -16.42 25.53 10.40
CA GLN A 55 -15.83 26.49 9.46
C GLN A 55 -14.35 26.16 9.14
N THR A 56 -13.64 25.53 10.07
CA THR A 56 -12.18 25.32 9.98
C THR A 56 -11.79 23.87 9.74
N GLU A 57 -12.67 22.91 10.01
CA GLU A 57 -12.38 21.48 9.94
C GLU A 57 -13.63 20.67 9.58
N TRP A 58 -13.46 19.72 8.67
CA TRP A 58 -14.39 18.63 8.41
C TRP A 58 -13.76 17.36 8.96
N ARG A 59 -14.46 16.62 9.81
CA ARG A 59 -13.94 15.40 10.43
C ARG A 59 -14.92 14.26 10.33
N CYS A 60 -14.41 13.08 9.99
CA CYS A 60 -15.11 11.83 10.12
C CYS A 60 -14.25 10.86 10.94
N GLU A 61 -14.79 10.39 12.05
CA GLU A 61 -14.16 9.32 12.84
C GLU A 61 -14.76 7.98 12.40
N GLN A 62 -13.90 6.98 12.22
CA GLN A 62 -14.33 5.62 11.87
C GLN A 62 -15.14 5.51 10.56
N ALA A 63 -14.75 6.25 9.52
CA ALA A 63 -15.27 6.04 8.18
C ALA A 63 -15.02 4.59 7.73
N GLU A 64 -16.10 3.84 7.51
CA GLU A 64 -16.01 2.46 7.03
C GLU A 64 -15.64 2.46 5.55
N PHE A 65 -14.53 1.81 5.24
CA PHE A 65 -14.04 1.65 3.88
C PHE A 65 -14.12 0.19 3.47
N SER A 66 -14.60 -0.05 2.25
CA SER A 66 -14.49 -1.35 1.60
C SER A 66 -14.22 -1.19 0.10
N ALA A 67 -13.43 -2.12 -0.44
CA ALA A 67 -13.12 -2.22 -1.85
C ALA A 67 -12.65 -3.64 -2.19
N GLN A 68 -12.36 -3.88 -3.47
CA GLN A 68 -11.63 -5.05 -3.97
C GLN A 68 -10.33 -4.56 -4.62
N MET A 69 -9.22 -5.24 -4.35
CA MET A 69 -7.92 -4.98 -4.99
C MET A 69 -7.26 -6.31 -5.32
N ALA A 70 -6.92 -6.53 -6.60
CA ALA A 70 -6.36 -7.79 -7.09
C ALA A 70 -7.18 -9.04 -6.65
N ALA A 71 -8.50 -8.97 -6.82
CA ALA A 71 -9.48 -9.98 -6.40
C ALA A 71 -9.51 -10.32 -4.89
N GLN A 72 -8.91 -9.48 -4.05
CA GLN A 72 -8.96 -9.60 -2.60
C GLN A 72 -9.74 -8.44 -1.97
N PRO A 73 -10.54 -8.70 -0.92
CA PRO A 73 -11.25 -7.64 -0.23
C PRO A 73 -10.28 -6.73 0.51
N VAL A 74 -10.48 -5.43 0.41
CA VAL A 74 -9.83 -4.40 1.22
C VAL A 74 -10.88 -3.79 2.13
N ARG A 75 -10.67 -3.79 3.44
CA ARG A 75 -11.62 -3.24 4.42
C ARG A 75 -10.89 -2.56 5.57
N GLY A 76 -11.44 -1.46 6.07
CA GLY A 76 -10.85 -0.75 7.20
C GLY A 76 -11.78 0.32 7.75
N ALA A 77 -11.39 0.89 8.89
CA ALA A 77 -12.04 2.07 9.45
C ALA A 77 -11.02 3.20 9.47
N PHE A 78 -11.35 4.32 8.85
CA PHE A 78 -10.47 5.47 8.68
C PHE A 78 -10.92 6.64 9.52
N ASN A 79 -9.97 7.35 10.13
CA ASN A 79 -10.19 8.71 10.58
C ASN A 79 -9.79 9.64 9.45
N VAL A 80 -10.70 10.55 9.09
CA VAL A 80 -10.51 11.51 8.00
C VAL A 80 -10.67 12.91 8.58
N SER A 81 -9.73 13.80 8.35
CA SER A 81 -9.93 15.23 8.60
C SER A 81 -9.48 16.07 7.41
N TYR A 82 -10.23 17.13 7.13
CA TYR A 82 -9.93 18.09 6.08
C TYR A 82 -10.04 19.51 6.63
N ARG A 83 -9.01 20.32 6.42
CA ARG A 83 -8.98 21.74 6.81
C ARG A 83 -9.05 22.61 5.55
N PRO A 84 -10.20 23.25 5.26
CA PRO A 84 -10.38 24.02 4.04
C PRO A 84 -9.35 25.15 3.86
N ASP A 85 -9.00 25.85 4.94
CA ASP A 85 -8.10 27.01 4.90
C ASP A 85 -6.68 26.67 4.41
N SER A 86 -6.17 25.49 4.80
CA SER A 86 -4.85 25.01 4.39
C SER A 86 -4.90 24.02 3.22
N GLY A 87 -6.08 23.52 2.88
CA GLY A 87 -6.25 22.37 1.99
C GLY A 87 -5.60 21.10 2.53
N GLU A 88 -5.40 21.01 3.85
CA GLU A 88 -4.80 19.84 4.49
C GLU A 88 -5.82 18.71 4.59
N LEU A 89 -5.45 17.52 4.13
CA LEU A 89 -6.20 16.28 4.32
C LEU A 89 -5.35 15.32 5.13
N LEU A 90 -5.94 14.75 6.17
CA LEU A 90 -5.37 13.68 6.97
C LEU A 90 -6.26 12.44 6.85
N LEU A 91 -5.65 11.29 6.61
CA LEU A 91 -6.30 10.00 6.51
C LEU A 91 -5.50 8.98 7.31
N GLU A 92 -6.12 8.36 8.31
CA GLU A 92 -5.45 7.43 9.21
C GLU A 92 -6.25 6.16 9.43
N THR A 93 -5.59 5.02 9.47
CA THR A 93 -6.18 3.78 9.95
C THR A 93 -5.13 2.87 10.56
N SER A 94 -5.47 2.19 11.65
CA SER A 94 -4.66 1.14 12.25
C SER A 94 -5.16 -0.27 11.93
N ARG A 95 -6.26 -0.38 11.16
CA ARG A 95 -7.04 -1.61 10.97
C ARG A 95 -7.36 -1.87 9.50
N LEU A 96 -6.45 -1.54 8.59
CA LEU A 96 -6.65 -1.84 7.18
C LEU A 96 -6.32 -3.32 6.94
N ARG A 97 -7.31 -4.05 6.41
CA ARG A 97 -7.17 -5.44 6.00
C ARG A 97 -7.20 -5.53 4.49
N TRP A 98 -6.28 -6.27 3.92
CA TRP A 98 -6.28 -6.64 2.50
C TRP A 98 -6.17 -8.16 2.41
N GLY A 99 -7.28 -8.84 2.14
CA GLY A 99 -7.39 -10.29 2.32
C GLY A 99 -7.04 -10.71 3.76
N LYS A 100 -5.97 -11.49 3.92
CA LYS A 100 -5.44 -11.90 5.23
C LYS A 100 -4.40 -10.93 5.81
N ASN A 101 -3.99 -9.93 5.04
CA ASN A 101 -2.94 -8.99 5.41
C ASN A 101 -3.47 -7.90 6.34
N GLN A 102 -2.58 -7.34 7.16
CA GLN A 102 -2.87 -6.28 8.13
C GLN A 102 -1.88 -5.13 7.95
N LEU A 103 -2.43 -3.93 7.81
CA LEU A 103 -1.70 -2.70 7.54
C LEU A 103 -2.24 -1.57 8.44
N ALA A 104 -1.35 -0.69 8.88
CA ALA A 104 -1.71 0.66 9.30
C ALA A 104 -1.25 1.66 8.23
N LEU A 105 -2.01 2.73 8.06
CA LEU A 105 -1.79 3.76 7.07
C LEU A 105 -1.98 5.14 7.71
N HIS A 106 -1.06 6.04 7.43
CA HIS A 106 -1.19 7.46 7.69
C HIS A 106 -0.85 8.23 6.41
N LEU A 107 -1.80 8.97 5.87
CA LEU A 107 -1.64 9.81 4.69
C LEU A 107 -1.95 11.25 5.08
N GLN A 108 -1.02 12.15 4.78
CA GLN A 108 -1.20 13.58 4.92
C GLN A 108 -0.97 14.25 3.57
N THR A 109 -1.85 15.16 3.18
CA THR A 109 -1.66 16.01 2.00
C THR A 109 -1.83 17.47 2.37
N VAL A 110 -0.98 18.35 1.84
CA VAL A 110 -1.09 19.82 1.99
C VAL A 110 -0.87 20.43 0.62
N GLY A 111 -1.94 20.99 0.04
CA GLY A 111 -1.94 21.41 -1.37
C GLY A 111 -1.69 20.23 -2.29
N THR A 112 -0.59 20.25 -3.04
CA THR A 112 -0.18 19.12 -3.91
C THR A 112 0.84 18.18 -3.27
N ARG A 113 1.42 18.54 -2.14
CA ARG A 113 2.42 17.70 -1.46
C ARG A 113 1.72 16.64 -0.64
N TRP A 114 2.30 15.45 -0.61
CA TRP A 114 1.77 14.33 0.15
C TRP A 114 2.88 13.52 0.83
N GLN A 115 2.54 12.94 1.98
CA GLN A 115 3.33 11.97 2.71
C GLN A 115 2.44 10.79 3.07
N LEU A 116 2.93 9.58 2.80
CA LEU A 116 2.27 8.33 3.14
C LEU A 116 3.22 7.50 4.02
N GLU A 117 2.70 7.02 5.13
CA GLU A 117 3.35 6.05 6.00
C GLU A 117 2.50 4.79 6.03
N LEU A 118 3.14 3.65 5.80
CA LEU A 118 2.52 2.34 5.89
C LEU A 118 3.30 1.51 6.90
N ASP A 119 2.60 1.01 7.91
CA ASP A 119 3.09 -0.03 8.80
C ASP A 119 2.50 -1.37 8.36
N VAL A 120 3.37 -2.25 7.91
CA VAL A 120 3.04 -3.59 7.45
C VAL A 120 3.17 -4.54 8.64
N GLN A 121 2.04 -4.88 9.24
CA GLN A 121 2.00 -5.77 10.40
C GLN A 121 2.09 -7.24 9.97
N SER A 122 1.47 -7.58 8.84
CA SER A 122 1.60 -8.88 8.20
C SER A 122 1.15 -8.78 6.75
N LEU A 123 2.05 -9.15 5.83
CA LEU A 123 1.76 -9.17 4.40
C LEU A 123 2.30 -10.45 3.76
N ALA A 124 1.39 -11.29 3.29
CA ALA A 124 1.73 -12.48 2.54
C ALA A 124 2.35 -12.08 1.19
N LEU A 125 3.59 -12.52 0.96
CA LEU A 125 4.35 -12.17 -0.24
C LEU A 125 3.68 -12.67 -1.53
N ALA A 126 2.95 -13.78 -1.45
CA ALA A 126 2.15 -14.31 -2.56
C ALA A 126 1.07 -13.32 -3.05
N GLU A 127 0.54 -12.46 -2.18
CA GLU A 127 -0.44 -11.43 -2.57
C GLU A 127 0.25 -10.21 -3.19
N LEU A 128 1.47 -9.87 -2.75
CA LEU A 128 2.25 -8.79 -3.34
C LEU A 128 2.63 -9.07 -4.79
N ILE A 129 2.99 -10.30 -5.13
CA ILE A 129 3.41 -10.62 -6.50
C ILE A 129 2.28 -10.42 -7.51
N ARG A 130 1.02 -10.54 -7.08
CA ARG A 130 -0.16 -10.26 -7.92
C ARG A 130 -0.27 -8.79 -8.33
N LEU A 131 0.41 -7.89 -7.61
CA LEU A 131 0.50 -6.47 -7.95
C LEU A 131 1.68 -6.15 -8.88
N LEU A 132 2.55 -7.12 -9.13
CA LEU A 132 3.77 -6.96 -9.91
C LEU A 132 3.65 -7.78 -11.21
N PRO A 133 2.96 -7.27 -12.25
CA PRO A 133 2.83 -7.98 -13.51
C PRO A 133 4.20 -8.28 -14.16
N GLU A 134 5.20 -7.45 -13.90
CA GLU A 134 6.60 -7.64 -14.31
C GLU A 134 7.22 -8.93 -13.74
N ALA A 135 6.70 -9.45 -12.63
CA ALA A 135 7.20 -10.66 -11.99
C ALA A 135 6.58 -11.95 -12.58
N ASP A 136 5.57 -11.82 -13.45
CA ASP A 136 4.94 -12.96 -14.11
C ASP A 136 5.95 -13.70 -14.99
N GLY A 137 6.00 -15.03 -14.87
CA GLY A 137 6.98 -15.87 -15.55
C GLY A 137 8.44 -15.79 -15.03
N ILE A 138 8.78 -14.86 -14.13
CA ILE A 138 10.11 -14.80 -13.49
C ILE A 138 10.14 -15.67 -12.25
N VAL A 139 9.12 -15.55 -11.40
CA VAL A 139 9.02 -16.24 -10.12
C VAL A 139 7.95 -17.32 -10.21
N ALA A 140 8.36 -18.58 -10.12
CA ALA A 140 7.42 -19.72 -10.11
C ALA A 140 6.70 -19.86 -8.79
N THR A 141 7.40 -19.65 -7.67
CA THR A 141 6.81 -19.69 -6.34
C THR A 141 7.33 -18.53 -5.49
N LEU A 142 6.46 -17.94 -4.67
CA LEU A 142 6.82 -16.93 -3.68
C LEU A 142 5.94 -17.11 -2.45
N ASN A 143 6.56 -17.48 -1.34
CA ASN A 143 5.91 -17.72 -0.06
C ASN A 143 6.66 -17.00 1.06
N GLY A 144 5.95 -16.78 2.15
CA GLY A 144 6.47 -16.08 3.33
C GLY A 144 5.63 -14.86 3.68
N GLN A 145 6.03 -14.20 4.75
CA GLN A 145 5.40 -12.97 5.21
C GLN A 145 6.41 -11.84 5.25
N LEU A 146 5.90 -10.63 5.13
CA LEU A 146 6.65 -9.39 5.24
C LEU A 146 6.06 -8.57 6.37
N VAL A 147 6.92 -8.03 7.22
CA VAL A 147 6.57 -7.00 8.20
C VAL A 147 7.52 -5.82 8.03
N GLY A 148 7.12 -4.62 8.44
CA GLY A 148 8.00 -3.47 8.38
C GLY A 148 7.30 -2.18 8.05
N GLN A 149 8.06 -1.19 7.60
CA GLN A 149 7.56 0.17 7.39
C GLN A 149 7.98 0.69 6.03
N LEU A 150 7.10 1.48 5.43
CA LEU A 150 7.33 2.22 4.20
C LEU A 150 6.89 3.67 4.40
N GLN A 151 7.77 4.61 4.06
CA GLN A 151 7.49 6.04 4.06
C GLN A 151 7.70 6.56 2.64
N LEU A 152 6.67 7.18 2.09
CA LEU A 152 6.66 7.76 0.75
C LEU A 152 6.34 9.25 0.84
N ARG A 153 6.98 10.05 -0.01
CA ARG A 153 6.68 11.48 -0.17
C ARG A 153 6.67 11.86 -1.64
N GLY A 154 5.81 12.79 -1.99
CA GLY A 154 5.73 13.29 -3.36
C GLY A 154 4.93 14.57 -3.52
N THR A 155 4.83 14.99 -4.78
CA THR A 155 4.07 16.17 -5.20
C THR A 155 3.19 15.79 -6.38
N ALA A 156 1.90 16.11 -6.29
CA ALA A 156 0.87 15.69 -7.23
C ALA A 156 0.96 14.17 -7.49
N ALA A 157 1.12 13.76 -8.75
CA ALA A 157 1.23 12.35 -9.12
C ALA A 157 2.67 11.79 -9.01
N GLN A 158 3.67 12.61 -8.65
CA GLN A 158 5.08 12.22 -8.72
C GLN A 158 5.62 11.82 -7.34
N LEU A 159 6.12 10.59 -7.25
CA LEU A 159 6.91 10.14 -6.10
C LEU A 159 8.29 10.83 -6.12
N GLU A 160 8.69 11.41 -4.99
CA GLU A 160 9.96 12.10 -4.84
C GLU A 160 10.93 11.35 -3.93
N GLN A 161 10.42 10.70 -2.88
CA GLN A 161 11.22 9.98 -1.91
C GLN A 161 10.48 8.73 -1.44
N ALA A 162 11.24 7.65 -1.25
CA ALA A 162 10.78 6.44 -0.58
C ALA A 162 11.83 6.00 0.43
N GLN A 163 11.41 5.54 1.60
CA GLN A 163 12.25 4.90 2.59
C GLN A 163 11.53 3.66 3.10
N TRP A 164 12.25 2.56 3.23
CA TRP A 164 11.66 1.31 3.66
C TRP A 164 12.59 0.55 4.58
N GLN A 165 11.98 -0.22 5.46
CA GLN A 165 12.63 -1.22 6.27
C GLN A 165 11.68 -2.40 6.42
N LEU A 166 11.98 -3.48 5.73
CA LEU A 166 11.13 -4.64 5.55
C LEU A 166 11.87 -5.86 6.09
N ARG A 167 11.16 -6.73 6.80
CA ARG A 167 11.67 -7.97 7.37
C ARG A 167 10.87 -9.12 6.79
N PRO A 168 11.40 -9.85 5.80
CA PRO A 168 10.79 -11.09 5.38
C PRO A 168 10.97 -12.13 6.50
N SER A 169 9.91 -12.88 6.78
CA SER A 169 9.96 -14.07 7.62
C SER A 169 9.67 -15.29 6.77
N ALA A 170 10.61 -16.24 6.79
CA ALA A 170 10.54 -17.50 6.06
C ALA A 170 10.25 -17.33 4.55
N LEU A 171 10.90 -16.34 3.92
CA LEU A 171 10.82 -16.12 2.49
C LEU A 171 11.34 -17.35 1.74
N SER A 172 10.47 -17.95 0.94
CA SER A 172 10.83 -19.05 0.06
C SER A 172 10.38 -18.71 -1.34
N PHE A 173 11.29 -18.76 -2.30
CA PHE A 173 10.97 -18.51 -3.70
C PHE A 173 11.70 -19.48 -4.62
N SER A 174 11.19 -19.61 -5.84
CA SER A 174 11.89 -20.27 -6.92
C SER A 174 11.66 -19.52 -8.21
N SER A 175 12.70 -19.39 -9.04
CA SER A 175 12.54 -18.88 -10.40
C SER A 175 11.92 -19.93 -11.31
N ALA A 176 11.28 -19.49 -12.40
CA ALA A 176 10.64 -20.39 -13.35
C ALA A 176 11.63 -21.29 -14.11
N ASP A 177 12.86 -20.83 -14.28
CA ASP A 177 13.94 -21.58 -14.93
C ASP A 177 14.73 -22.50 -13.97
N GLY A 178 14.41 -22.47 -12.66
CA GLY A 178 15.08 -23.28 -11.64
C GLY A 178 16.53 -22.87 -11.33
N GLN A 179 17.01 -21.75 -11.87
CA GLN A 179 18.37 -21.26 -11.59
C GLN A 179 18.50 -20.61 -10.21
N TYR A 180 17.38 -20.14 -9.65
CA TYR A 180 17.33 -19.42 -8.39
C TYR A 180 16.28 -20.05 -7.48
N ALA A 181 16.66 -20.35 -6.25
CA ALA A 181 15.72 -20.79 -5.23
C ALA A 181 16.16 -20.32 -3.85
N SER A 182 15.20 -20.12 -2.96
CA SER A 182 15.46 -19.87 -1.56
C SER A 182 14.50 -20.63 -0.68
N GLU A 183 14.98 -21.00 0.50
CA GLU A 183 14.17 -21.61 1.53
C GLU A 183 14.36 -20.86 2.84
N GLN A 184 13.22 -20.49 3.44
CA GLN A 184 13.15 -19.89 4.77
C GLN A 184 14.08 -18.68 5.00
N LEU A 185 14.33 -17.89 3.95
CA LEU A 185 15.14 -16.69 4.06
C LEU A 185 14.54 -15.73 5.07
N GLY A 186 15.36 -15.32 6.02
CA GLY A 186 15.03 -14.35 7.05
C GLY A 186 16.11 -13.28 7.10
N GLY A 187 15.68 -12.05 7.35
CA GLY A 187 16.59 -10.92 7.35
C GLY A 187 15.90 -9.57 7.35
N MET A 188 16.60 -8.59 6.80
CA MET A 188 16.13 -7.21 6.69
C MET A 188 16.55 -6.62 5.35
N LEU A 189 15.57 -6.05 4.64
CA LEU A 189 15.74 -5.22 3.47
C LEU A 189 15.44 -3.78 3.86
N SER A 190 16.44 -2.93 3.85
CA SER A 190 16.28 -1.50 4.08
C SER A 190 16.76 -0.70 2.90
N GLY A 191 16.19 0.48 2.70
CA GLY A 191 16.65 1.34 1.64
C GLY A 191 15.98 2.69 1.61
N ARG A 192 16.53 3.51 0.74
CA ARG A 192 16.03 4.84 0.43
C ARG A 192 16.20 5.11 -1.05
N TRP A 193 15.19 5.72 -1.62
CA TRP A 193 15.16 6.19 -2.98
C TRP A 193 14.80 7.67 -2.98
N ARG A 194 15.43 8.43 -3.87
CA ARG A 194 15.11 9.84 -4.12
C ARG A 194 15.15 10.09 -5.62
N ASN A 195 14.11 10.73 -6.14
CA ASN A 195 14.05 11.10 -7.54
C ASN A 195 15.23 12.02 -7.93
N GLY A 196 15.90 11.72 -9.05
CA GLY A 196 17.11 12.43 -9.50
C GLY A 196 18.34 12.23 -8.60
N GLY A 197 18.27 11.34 -7.61
CA GLY A 197 19.35 11.04 -6.67
C GLY A 197 19.79 9.58 -6.72
N GLN A 198 20.71 9.21 -5.82
CA GLN A 198 21.16 7.83 -5.66
C GLN A 198 20.14 7.00 -4.88
N THR A 199 19.99 5.75 -5.30
CA THR A 199 19.24 4.73 -4.55
C THR A 199 20.21 3.95 -3.68
N GLN A 200 19.88 3.78 -2.41
CA GLN A 200 20.65 2.96 -1.48
C GLN A 200 19.77 1.81 -1.01
N VAL A 201 20.27 0.59 -1.16
CA VAL A 201 19.60 -0.63 -0.74
C VAL A 201 20.60 -1.46 0.06
N GLU A 202 20.18 -1.90 1.24
CA GLU A 202 20.94 -2.79 2.11
C GLU A 202 20.11 -4.04 2.38
N LEU A 203 20.70 -5.20 2.12
CA LEU A 203 20.12 -6.50 2.41
C LEU A 203 20.98 -7.19 3.46
N LYS A 204 20.40 -7.49 4.62
CA LYS A 204 21.01 -8.30 5.67
C LYS A 204 20.29 -9.63 5.72
N LEU A 205 20.97 -10.69 5.31
CA LEU A 205 20.49 -12.06 5.46
C LEU A 205 20.98 -12.61 6.80
N GLN A 206 20.07 -13.21 7.56
CA GLN A 206 20.36 -13.75 8.89
C GLN A 206 20.19 -15.26 8.94
N THR A 207 19.22 -15.79 8.19
CA THR A 207 18.84 -17.20 8.22
C THR A 207 18.39 -17.66 6.85
N GLY A 208 18.46 -18.97 6.62
CA GLY A 208 17.86 -19.65 5.48
C GLY A 208 18.87 -19.99 4.40
N GLN A 209 18.38 -20.45 3.26
CA GLN A 209 19.21 -20.97 2.18
C GLN A 209 18.95 -20.23 0.89
N LEU A 210 20.00 -20.03 0.10
CA LEU A 210 19.95 -19.41 -1.21
C LEU A 210 20.75 -20.24 -2.21
N LEU A 211 20.08 -20.72 -3.25
CA LEU A 211 20.68 -21.34 -4.42
C LEU A 211 20.63 -20.33 -5.57
N LEU A 212 21.80 -19.93 -6.07
CA LEU A 212 21.95 -19.22 -7.35
C LEU A 212 22.94 -20.02 -8.19
N GLN A 213 22.48 -20.83 -9.14
CA GLN A 213 23.37 -21.79 -9.82
C GLN A 213 24.66 -21.14 -10.37
N PRO A 214 25.85 -21.72 -10.10
CA PRO A 214 26.12 -22.98 -9.38
C PRO A 214 26.37 -22.82 -7.86
N LEU A 215 26.10 -21.64 -7.30
CA LEU A 215 26.41 -21.26 -5.93
C LEU A 215 25.28 -21.61 -4.97
N PHE A 216 25.65 -22.13 -3.80
CA PHE A 216 24.75 -22.40 -2.69
C PHE A 216 25.28 -21.72 -1.43
N TRP A 217 24.41 -21.00 -0.73
CA TRP A 217 24.70 -20.38 0.56
C TRP A 217 23.70 -20.84 1.61
N ASP A 218 24.22 -21.14 2.79
CA ASP A 218 23.46 -21.43 3.99
C ASP A 218 23.78 -20.37 5.04
N PHE A 219 22.76 -19.60 5.42
CA PHE A 219 22.85 -18.54 6.41
C PHE A 219 22.30 -19.07 7.73
N SER A 220 23.11 -18.97 8.77
CA SER A 220 22.70 -19.26 10.15
C SER A 220 23.17 -18.14 11.06
N GLN A 221 22.35 -17.77 12.05
CA GLN A 221 22.82 -16.87 13.10
C GLN A 221 23.87 -17.59 13.93
N SER A 222 25.08 -17.00 13.99
CA SER A 222 26.05 -17.36 15.02
C SER A 222 25.44 -17.02 16.39
N GLN A 223 25.35 -18.03 17.27
CA GLN A 223 24.91 -17.88 18.66
C GLN A 223 25.82 -16.95 19.44
#